data_AF-A0A6B1KCH5-F1
#
_entry.id   AF-A0A6B1KCH5-F1
#
_cell.length_a   1.000
_cell.length_b   1.000
_cell.length_c   1.000
_cell.angle_alpha   90.00
_cell.angle_beta   90.00
_cell.angle_gamma   90.00
#
_symmetry.space_group_name_H-M   'P 1'
#
loop_
_entity.id
_entity.type
_entity.pdbx_description
1 polymer ?
#
loop_
_entity_poly.entity_id
_entity_poly.type
_entity_poly.pdbx_seq_one_letter_code
_entity_poly.pdbx_strand_id
1 'polypeptide(L)'
;MTHLVPGIFAAVFAGALNLFFVRAAWLHWTGSGRAPDLHVGYSWNPSVVEGHERGIVPLAASFVCMTIGITATAASDGAGMALVQVGAIFVLGSLPLLVLHVTIAWFNWPKVLVPPHRRGETGSVTEWWRDRRRRAPHDKGHGRGGG
;
A
#
# COMPACT_ATOMS: atom_id res chain seq x y z
N MET A 1 20.32 -7.84 29.90
CA MET A 1 20.68 -6.94 28.76
C MET A 1 20.37 -7.54 27.39
N THR A 2 20.37 -8.86 27.22
CA THR A 2 20.11 -9.57 25.95
C THR A 2 18.69 -9.40 25.38
N HIS A 3 17.68 -9.10 26.20
CA HIS A 3 16.30 -8.87 25.75
C HIS A 3 16.00 -7.42 25.30
N LEU A 4 16.88 -6.45 25.59
CA LEU A 4 16.67 -5.04 25.24
C LEU A 4 17.06 -4.71 23.79
N VAL A 5 18.04 -5.43 23.24
CA VAL A 5 18.57 -5.18 21.89
C VAL A 5 17.52 -5.45 20.80
N PRO A 6 16.76 -6.57 20.84
CA PRO A 6 15.71 -6.81 19.84
C PRO A 6 14.58 -5.77 19.89
N GLY A 7 14.19 -5.33 21.10
CA GLY A 7 13.11 -4.36 21.28
C GLY A 7 13.47 -2.95 20.77
N ILE A 8 14.68 -2.48 21.10
CA ILE A 8 15.19 -1.19 20.60
C ILE A 8 15.32 -1.23 19.08
N PHE A 9 15.87 -2.31 18.53
CA PHE A 9 15.98 -2.48 17.09
C PHE A 9 14.61 -2.45 16.41
N ALA A 10 13.63 -3.20 16.92
CA ALA A 10 12.28 -3.21 16.38
C ALA A 10 11.62 -1.83 16.43
N ALA A 11 11.79 -1.08 17.53
CA ALA A 11 11.24 0.27 17.66
C ALA A 11 11.89 1.27 16.70
N VAL A 12 13.23 1.25 16.58
CA VAL A 12 13.96 2.11 15.62
C VAL A 12 13.58 1.76 14.19
N PHE A 13 13.51 0.47 13.86
CA PHE A 13 13.12 -0.01 12.54
C PHE A 13 11.69 0.41 12.20
N ALA A 14 10.72 0.19 13.10
CA ALA A 14 9.34 0.59 12.90
C ALA A 14 9.21 2.12 12.76
N GLY A 15 9.93 2.90 13.57
CA GLY A 15 9.97 4.36 13.46
C GLY A 15 10.52 4.83 12.11
N ALA A 16 11.66 4.27 11.68
CA ALA A 16 12.25 4.58 10.38
C ALA A 16 11.33 4.18 9.22
N LEU A 17 10.66 3.04 9.31
CA LEU A 17 9.72 2.55 8.31
C LEU A 17 8.50 3.47 8.19
N ASN A 18 7.92 3.91 9.31
CA ASN A 18 6.81 4.87 9.30
C ASN A 18 7.25 6.21 8.72
N LEU A 19 8.40 6.74 9.13
CA LEU A 19 8.93 8.00 8.60
C LEU A 19 9.14 7.90 7.08
N PHE A 20 9.70 6.79 6.61
CA PHE A 20 9.86 6.51 5.19
C PHE A 20 8.52 6.53 4.46
N PHE A 21 7.52 5.77 4.93
CA PHE A 21 6.22 5.69 4.26
C PHE A 21 5.44 7.01 4.30
N VAL A 22 5.45 7.73 5.42
CA VAL A 22 4.80 9.05 5.52
C VAL A 22 5.46 10.05 4.58
N ARG A 23 6.80 10.06 4.52
CA ARG A 23 7.52 10.91 3.58
C ARG A 23 7.25 10.52 2.12
N ALA A 24 7.26 9.23 1.81
CA ALA A 24 6.93 8.72 0.48
C ALA A 24 5.50 9.12 0.09
N ALA A 25 4.54 8.97 1.00
CA ALA A 25 3.16 9.37 0.80
C ALA A 25 3.02 10.86 0.52
N TRP A 26 3.73 11.71 1.27
CA TRP A 26 3.74 13.15 1.02
C TRP A 26 4.33 13.52 -0.36
N LEU A 27 5.45 12.90 -0.73
CA LEU A 27 6.11 13.17 -2.02
C LEU A 27 5.26 12.71 -3.20
N HIS A 28 4.67 11.51 -3.11
CA HIS A 28 3.71 11.00 -4.09
C HIS A 28 2.42 11.80 -4.11
N TRP A 29 1.94 12.34 -2.99
CA TRP A 29 0.76 13.19 -2.97
C TRP A 29 0.98 14.52 -3.70
N THR A 30 2.16 15.13 -3.48
CA THR A 30 2.53 16.42 -4.08
C THR A 30 3.03 16.32 -5.51
N GLY A 31 3.24 15.11 -6.05
CA GLY A 31 3.76 14.90 -7.40
C GLY A 31 5.23 15.26 -7.52
N SER A 32 6.00 15.11 -6.44
CA SER A 32 7.43 15.41 -6.45
C SER A 32 8.20 14.35 -7.23
N GLY A 33 9.08 14.76 -8.14
CA GLY A 33 10.02 13.85 -8.82
C GLY A 33 11.08 13.21 -7.89
N ARG A 34 11.03 13.51 -6.58
CA ARG A 34 11.84 12.86 -5.53
C ARG A 34 11.11 11.68 -4.87
N ALA A 35 9.87 11.41 -5.27
CA ALA A 35 9.09 10.31 -4.72
C ALA A 35 9.80 8.98 -5.03
N PRO A 36 9.98 8.09 -4.03
CA PRO A 36 10.61 6.81 -4.26
C PRO A 36 9.66 5.86 -4.99
N ASP A 37 10.19 5.06 -5.90
CA ASP A 37 9.44 3.98 -6.54
C ASP A 37 9.10 2.90 -5.51
N LEU A 38 7.84 2.47 -5.48
CA LEU A 38 7.33 1.53 -4.48
C LEU A 38 7.25 0.13 -5.03
N HIS A 39 8.40 -0.54 -5.08
CA HIS A 39 8.49 -1.98 -5.35
C HIS A 39 8.07 -2.79 -4.12
N VAL A 40 6.77 -2.81 -3.84
CA VAL A 40 6.20 -3.60 -2.74
C VAL A 40 5.78 -4.97 -3.28
N GLY A 41 6.59 -6.00 -3.06
CA GLY A 41 6.23 -7.41 -3.29
C GLY A 41 6.90 -8.12 -4.49
N TYR A 42 6.28 -9.21 -4.94
CA TYR A 42 6.81 -10.22 -5.88
C TYR A 42 6.61 -9.89 -7.37
N SER A 43 6.05 -8.73 -7.70
CA SER A 43 5.61 -8.39 -9.05
C SER A 43 6.41 -7.22 -9.62
N TRP A 44 7.17 -7.49 -10.68
CA TRP A 44 7.86 -6.47 -11.49
C TRP A 44 6.94 -5.83 -12.54
N ASN A 45 5.63 -6.09 -12.49
CA ASN A 45 4.68 -5.50 -13.42
C ASN A 45 4.53 -3.99 -13.11
N PRO A 46 4.85 -3.09 -14.07
CA PRO A 46 4.77 -1.63 -13.86
C PRO A 46 3.40 -1.16 -13.37
N SER A 47 2.31 -1.76 -13.88
CA SER A 47 0.94 -1.41 -13.49
C SER A 47 0.67 -1.62 -11.99
N VAL A 48 1.32 -2.63 -11.39
CA VAL A 48 1.20 -2.95 -9.96
C VAL A 48 2.03 -1.98 -9.12
N VAL A 49 3.24 -1.65 -9.57
CA VAL A 49 4.11 -0.65 -8.91
C VAL A 49 3.41 0.71 -8.88
N GLU A 50 2.91 1.17 -10.02
CA GLU A 50 2.13 2.42 -10.10
C GLU A 50 0.86 2.35 -9.24
N GLY A 51 0.25 1.17 -9.10
CA GLY A 51 -0.86 0.93 -8.19
C GLY A 51 -0.50 1.22 -6.73
N HIS A 52 0.64 0.73 -6.27
CA HIS A 52 1.09 0.95 -4.90
C HIS A 52 1.42 2.41 -4.63
N GLU A 53 2.00 3.11 -5.60
CA GLU A 53 2.26 4.55 -5.54
C GLU A 53 0.98 5.37 -5.42
N ARG A 54 -0.08 5.01 -6.16
CA ARG A 54 -1.40 5.64 -6.03
C ARG A 54 -2.02 5.40 -4.65
N GLY A 55 -1.86 4.19 -4.12
CA GLY A 55 -2.40 3.77 -2.83
C GLY A 55 -1.50 4.09 -1.63
N ILE A 56 -0.42 4.84 -1.78
CA ILE A 56 0.61 4.99 -0.74
C ILE A 56 0.11 5.67 0.53
N VAL A 57 -0.84 6.60 0.43
CA VAL A 57 -1.38 7.32 1.58
C VAL A 57 -2.09 6.39 2.57
N PRO A 58 -3.10 5.60 2.15
CA PRO A 58 -3.71 4.62 3.05
C PRO A 58 -2.74 3.52 3.49
N LEU A 59 -1.72 3.17 2.69
CA LEU A 59 -0.68 2.23 3.12
C LEU A 59 0.14 2.79 4.29
N ALA A 60 0.63 4.02 4.16
CA ALA A 60 1.38 4.70 5.21
C ALA A 60 0.54 4.82 6.48
N ALA A 61 -0.73 5.22 6.35
CA ALA A 61 -1.65 5.29 7.48
C ALA A 61 -1.86 3.92 8.15
N SER A 62 -1.97 2.83 7.38
CA SER A 62 -2.10 1.47 7.90
C SER A 62 -0.88 1.08 8.74
N PHE A 63 0.35 1.32 8.26
CA PHE A 63 1.58 1.04 9.01
C PHE A 63 1.70 1.86 10.30
N VAL A 64 1.33 3.15 10.26
CA VAL A 64 1.32 4.02 11.44
C VAL A 64 0.34 3.48 12.48
N CYS A 65 -0.90 3.17 12.07
CA CYS A 65 -1.89 2.57 12.96
C CYS A 65 -1.42 1.24 13.54
N MET A 66 -0.85 0.36 12.72
CA MET A 66 -0.33 -0.93 13.19
C MET A 66 0.81 -0.74 14.21
N THR A 67 1.71 0.21 13.98
CA THR A 67 2.81 0.52 14.91
C THR A 67 2.29 1.06 16.24
N ILE A 68 1.34 1.99 16.21
CA ILE A 68 0.67 2.50 17.43
C ILE A 68 0.00 1.35 18.18
N GLY A 69 -0.74 0.50 17.45
CA GLY A 69 -1.45 -0.63 18.01
C GLY A 69 -0.53 -1.61 18.75
N ILE A 70 0.54 -2.05 18.08
CA ILE A 70 1.52 -2.98 18.65
C ILE A 70 2.25 -2.34 19.84
N THR A 71 2.64 -1.06 19.73
CA THR A 71 3.36 -0.35 20.81
C THR A 71 2.47 -0.17 22.04
N ALA A 72 1.19 0.16 21.85
CA ALA A 72 0.22 0.27 22.94
C ALA A 72 0.00 -1.09 23.63
N THR A 73 -0.16 -2.18 22.87
CA THR A 73 -0.28 -3.52 23.45
C THR A 73 1.01 -3.94 24.17
N ALA A 74 2.18 -3.68 23.61
CA ALA A 74 3.46 -4.00 24.25
C ALA A 74 3.72 -3.18 25.53
N ALA A 75 3.22 -1.94 25.59
CA ALA A 75 3.30 -1.09 26.76
C ALA A 75 2.22 -1.39 27.81
N SER A 76 1.33 -2.36 27.56
CA SER A 76 0.19 -2.64 28.44
C SER A 76 0.53 -3.43 29.71
N ASP A 77 1.75 -3.96 29.81
CA ASP A 77 2.27 -4.59 31.03
C ASP A 77 2.24 -3.58 32.19
N GLY A 78 1.17 -3.64 32.99
CA GLY A 78 0.92 -2.76 34.14
C GLY A 78 0.06 -1.51 33.86
N ALA A 79 -0.30 -1.21 32.61
CA ALA A 79 -1.07 0.00 32.25
C ALA A 79 -2.60 -0.21 32.18
N GLY A 80 -3.06 -1.45 32.35
CA GLY A 80 -4.48 -1.81 32.42
C GLY A 80 -5.18 -2.00 31.07
N MET A 81 -6.41 -2.52 31.11
CA MET A 81 -7.19 -2.93 29.93
C MET A 81 -7.46 -1.82 28.92
N ALA A 82 -7.44 -0.55 29.33
CA ALA A 82 -7.67 0.59 28.43
C ALA A 82 -6.61 0.67 27.33
N LEU A 83 -5.33 0.43 27.65
CA LEU A 83 -4.26 0.50 26.66
C LEU A 83 -4.31 -0.66 25.67
N VAL A 84 -4.75 -1.84 26.13
CA VAL A 84 -5.04 -3.00 25.27
C VAL A 84 -6.16 -2.68 24.29
N GLN A 85 -7.24 -2.04 24.75
CA GLN A 85 -8.36 -1.63 23.89
C GLN A 85 -7.93 -0.58 22.86
N VAL A 86 -7.16 0.43 23.26
CA VAL A 86 -6.59 1.41 22.33
C VAL A 86 -5.72 0.70 21.29
N GLY A 87 -4.83 -0.20 21.72
CA GLY A 87 -4.00 -0.99 20.84
C GLY A 87 -4.84 -1.76 19.81
N ALA A 88 -5.87 -2.46 20.27
CA ALA A 88 -6.79 -3.21 19.42
C ALA A 88 -7.54 -2.32 18.42
N ILE A 89 -8.00 -1.13 18.82
CA ILE A 89 -8.66 -0.17 17.91
C ILE A 89 -7.73 0.23 16.78
N PHE A 90 -6.47 0.53 17.08
CA PHE A 90 -5.49 0.92 16.06
C PHE A 90 -5.10 -0.25 15.15
N VAL A 91 -4.94 -1.46 15.69
CA VAL A 91 -4.71 -2.66 14.85
C VAL A 91 -5.91 -2.96 13.96
N LEU A 92 -7.12 -2.93 14.49
CA LEU A 92 -8.34 -3.19 13.69
C LEU A 92 -8.58 -2.08 12.67
N GLY A 93 -8.30 -0.82 13.03
CA GLY A 93 -8.39 0.34 12.14
C GLY A 93 -7.37 0.35 11.01
N SER A 94 -6.24 -0.37 11.15
CA SER A 94 -5.25 -0.50 10.07
C SER A 94 -5.76 -1.39 8.91
N LEU A 95 -6.69 -2.32 9.18
CA LEU A 95 -7.19 -3.26 8.18
C LEU A 95 -8.04 -2.58 7.10
N PRO A 96 -9.03 -1.72 7.41
CA PRO A 96 -9.72 -0.93 6.39
C PRO A 96 -8.77 -0.07 5.56
N LEU A 97 -7.74 0.50 6.17
CA LEU A 97 -6.73 1.30 5.46
C LEU A 97 -5.91 0.44 4.48
N LEU A 98 -5.56 -0.79 4.88
CA LEU A 98 -4.90 -1.74 3.98
C LEU A 98 -5.82 -2.15 2.82
N VAL A 99 -7.09 -2.45 3.09
CA VAL A 99 -8.09 -2.74 2.04
C VAL A 99 -8.23 -1.56 1.08
N LEU A 100 -8.20 -0.34 1.61
CA LEU A 100 -8.30 0.89 0.83
C LEU A 100 -7.07 1.10 -0.06
N HIS A 101 -5.87 0.83 0.46
CA HIS A 101 -4.65 0.80 -0.35
C HIS A 101 -4.79 -0.16 -1.53
N VAL A 102 -5.20 -1.40 -1.27
CA VAL A 102 -5.38 -2.44 -2.29
C VAL A 102 -6.45 -2.04 -3.31
N THR A 103 -7.54 -1.45 -2.85
CA THR A 103 -8.64 -0.98 -3.70
C THR A 103 -8.17 0.15 -4.64
N ILE A 104 -7.39 1.10 -4.12
CA ILE A 104 -6.80 2.16 -4.95
C ILE A 104 -5.77 1.56 -5.92
N ALA A 105 -4.92 0.65 -5.47
CA ALA A 105 -3.88 0.05 -6.31
C ALA A 105 -4.45 -0.72 -7.51
N TRP A 106 -5.57 -1.43 -7.31
CA TRP A 106 -6.20 -2.21 -8.38
C TRP A 106 -7.23 -1.46 -9.21
N PHE A 107 -8.00 -0.55 -8.59
CA PHE A 107 -9.17 0.07 -9.22
C PHE A 107 -9.07 1.59 -9.36
N ASN A 108 -8.03 2.24 -8.81
CA ASN A 108 -7.88 3.70 -8.73
C ASN A 108 -9.10 4.40 -8.09
N TRP A 109 -9.68 3.77 -7.06
CA TRP A 109 -10.87 4.25 -6.35
C TRP A 109 -10.73 4.02 -4.84
N PRO A 110 -11.18 4.96 -3.97
CA PRO A 110 -11.88 6.21 -4.27
C PRO A 110 -10.95 7.36 -4.66
N LYS A 111 -11.36 8.15 -5.66
CA LYS A 111 -10.52 9.21 -6.25
C LYS A 111 -10.07 10.31 -5.28
N VAL A 112 -10.80 10.51 -4.19
CA VAL A 112 -10.43 11.51 -3.16
C VAL A 112 -9.10 11.16 -2.48
N LEU A 113 -8.78 9.87 -2.37
CA LEU A 113 -7.57 9.35 -1.74
C LEU A 113 -6.43 9.05 -2.72
N VAL A 114 -6.68 9.27 -4.01
CA VAL A 114 -5.66 9.16 -5.05
C VAL A 114 -4.95 10.52 -5.17
N PRO A 115 -3.60 10.55 -5.29
CA PRO A 115 -2.84 11.76 -5.56
C PRO A 115 -3.47 12.59 -6.69
N PRO A 116 -3.63 13.93 -6.54
CA PRO A 116 -4.41 14.75 -7.46
C PRO A 116 -4.05 14.58 -8.94
N HIS A 117 -2.77 14.45 -9.26
CA HIS A 117 -2.24 14.32 -10.62
C HIS A 117 -2.42 12.91 -11.23
N ARG A 118 -2.76 11.89 -10.41
CA ARG A 118 -2.97 10.49 -10.85
C ARG A 118 -4.43 10.03 -10.89
N ARG A 119 -5.38 10.93 -10.57
CA ARG A 119 -6.84 10.62 -10.55
C ARG A 119 -7.44 10.26 -11.91
N GLY A 120 -6.73 10.56 -13.00
CA GLY A 120 -7.11 10.22 -14.38
C GLY A 120 -6.65 8.83 -14.82
N GLU A 121 -5.75 8.18 -14.06
CA GLU A 121 -5.17 6.90 -14.44
C GLU A 121 -6.20 5.76 -14.34
N THR A 122 -5.96 4.69 -15.10
CA THR A 122 -6.80 3.49 -15.03
C THR A 122 -6.23 2.54 -13.99
N GLY A 123 -7.08 1.89 -13.18
CA GLY A 123 -6.62 0.86 -12.24
C GLY A 123 -5.96 -0.32 -12.98
N SER A 124 -4.97 -0.95 -12.34
CA SER A 124 -4.19 -2.05 -12.95
C SER A 124 -5.04 -3.24 -13.38
N VAL A 125 -6.14 -3.53 -12.67
CA VAL A 125 -7.10 -4.56 -13.10
C VAL A 125 -7.81 -4.14 -14.38
N THR A 126 -8.27 -2.90 -14.47
CA THR A 126 -8.95 -2.39 -15.68
C THR A 126 -8.04 -2.37 -16.89
N GLU A 127 -6.76 -2.03 -16.69
CA GLU A 127 -5.73 -2.10 -17.72
C GLU A 127 -5.51 -3.54 -18.21
N TRP A 128 -5.34 -4.49 -17.30
CA TRP A 128 -5.21 -5.90 -17.64
C TRP A 128 -6.40 -6.43 -18.45
N TRP A 129 -7.63 -6.08 -18.05
CA TRP A 129 -8.84 -6.47 -18.79
C TRP A 129 -8.89 -5.84 -20.19
N ARG A 130 -8.47 -4.58 -20.34
CA ARG A 130 -8.40 -3.89 -21.64
C ARG A 130 -7.37 -4.55 -22.55
N ASP A 131 -6.20 -4.87 -22.03
CA ASP A 131 -5.13 -5.56 -22.77
C ASP A 131 -5.56 -6.95 -23.22
N ARG A 132 -6.20 -7.71 -22.33
CA ARG A 132 -6.74 -9.04 -22.66
C ARG A 132 -7.78 -8.97 -23.78
N ARG A 133 -8.68 -7.97 -23.75
CA ARG A 133 -9.67 -7.75 -24.82
C ARG A 133 -9.02 -7.34 -26.15
N ARG A 134 -7.90 -6.63 -26.13
CA ARG A 134 -7.14 -6.24 -27.34
C ARG A 134 -6.38 -7.40 -27.97
N ARG A 135 -5.95 -8.40 -27.18
CA ARG A 135 -5.25 -9.59 -27.69
C ARG A 135 -6.18 -10.69 -28.22
N ALA A 136 -7.42 -10.75 -27.72
CA ALA A 136 -8.43 -11.73 -28.14
C ALA A 136 -8.85 -11.72 -29.64
N PRO A 137 -8.78 -10.62 -30.42
CA PRO A 137 -9.20 -10.63 -31.83
C PRO A 137 -8.13 -11.17 -32.79
N HIS A 138 -6.85 -11.18 -32.39
CA HIS A 138 -5.74 -11.48 -33.32
C HIS A 138 -5.51 -12.99 -33.52
N ASP A 139 -6.13 -13.84 -32.69
CA ASP A 139 -5.91 -15.29 -32.69
C ASP A 139 -6.95 -16.07 -33.54
N LYS A 140 -7.86 -15.36 -34.22
CA LYS A 140 -8.88 -15.98 -35.11
C LYS A 140 -8.64 -15.75 -36.61
N GLY A 141 -7.51 -15.15 -37.00
CA GLY A 141 -7.25 -14.68 -38.37
C GLY A 141 -6.26 -15.48 -39.23
N HIS A 142 -5.53 -16.46 -38.69
CA HIS A 142 -4.45 -17.16 -39.43
C HIS A 142 -4.71 -18.65 -39.68
N GLY A 143 -5.96 -19.02 -39.94
CA GLY A 143 -6.35 -20.42 -40.19
C GLY A 143 -7.03 -20.71 -41.54
N ARG A 144 -6.99 -19.80 -42.52
CA ARG A 144 -7.54 -20.04 -43.87
C ARG A 144 -6.74 -19.28 -44.93
N GLY A 145 -5.87 -19.98 -45.66
CA GLY A 145 -5.31 -19.46 -46.90
C GLY A 145 -3.94 -20.03 -47.24
N GLY A 146 -3.92 -21.10 -48.04
CA GLY A 146 -2.73 -21.72 -48.61
C GLY A 146 -2.83 -23.23 -48.45
N GLY A 147 -2.91 -24.04 -49.49
CA GLY A 147 -2.84 -23.88 -50.94
C GLY A 147 -2.85 -25.31 -51.49
#